data_AF-A0A3M1YNF9-F1
#
_entry.id   AF-A0A3M1YNF9-F1
#
_cell.length_a   1.000
_cell.length_b   1.000
_cell.length_c   1.000
_cell.angle_alpha   90.00
_cell.angle_beta   90.00
_cell.angle_gamma   90.00
#
_symmetry.space_group_name_H-M   'P 1'
#
loop_
_entity.id
_entity.type
_entity.pdbx_description
1 polymer ?
#
loop_
_entity_poly.entity_id
_entity_poly.type
_entity_poly.pdbx_seq_one_letter_code
_entity_poly.pdbx_strand_id
1 'polypeptide(L)'
;MRVFWKIIATGFGAGYAPVAPGTAGALVGALFLVPALAGFLPLPYPVFCGVLIVVFFFAGVIATNRLEPEWGHDPQKIVVDEMVGVWVTLFLLPLSWATLAAGFVLFRVFDI
;
A
#
# COMPACT_ATOMS: atom_id res chain seq x y z
N MET A 1 15.90 -1.70 -15.38
CA MET A 1 14.60 -0.98 -15.33
C MET A 1 13.40 -1.85 -14.92
N ARG A 2 13.32 -3.16 -15.23
CA ARG A 2 12.17 -4.00 -14.81
C ARG A 2 12.07 -4.26 -13.31
N VAL A 3 13.22 -4.43 -12.64
CA VAL A 3 13.26 -4.72 -11.19
C VAL A 3 12.58 -3.63 -10.37
N PHE A 4 12.79 -2.36 -10.72
CA PHE A 4 12.15 -1.23 -10.05
C PHE A 4 10.61 -1.33 -10.08
N TRP A 5 10.01 -1.62 -11.25
CA TRP A 5 8.56 -1.77 -11.37
C TRP A 5 8.04 -2.97 -10.59
N LYS A 6 8.79 -4.08 -10.56
CA LYS A 6 8.44 -5.24 -9.74
C LYS A 6 8.40 -4.91 -8.26
N ILE A 7 9.36 -4.12 -7.76
CA ILE A 7 9.39 -3.68 -6.36
C ILE A 7 8.16 -2.85 -6.04
N ILE A 8 7.79 -1.89 -6.90
CA ILE A 8 6.60 -1.07 -6.69
C ILE A 8 5.33 -1.91 -6.73
N ALA A 9 5.12 -2.67 -7.80
CA ALA A 9 3.89 -3.42 -8.03
C ALA A 9 3.64 -4.46 -6.92
N THR A 10 4.70 -5.11 -6.44
CA THR A 10 4.60 -6.14 -5.39
C THR A 10 4.60 -5.58 -3.97
N GLY A 11 4.55 -4.25 -3.78
CA GLY A 11 4.64 -3.66 -2.45
C GLY A 11 5.91 -4.07 -1.71
N PHE A 12 7.07 -3.87 -2.35
CA PHE A 12 8.39 -4.23 -1.84
C PHE A 12 8.61 -5.74 -1.63
N GLY A 13 7.98 -6.55 -2.47
CA GLY A 13 8.09 -8.01 -2.44
C GLY A 13 6.99 -8.71 -1.64
N ALA A 14 6.10 -7.98 -0.97
CA ALA A 14 4.95 -8.53 -0.25
C ALA A 14 4.01 -9.35 -1.14
N GLY A 15 3.86 -8.95 -2.41
CA GLY A 15 3.06 -9.68 -3.41
C GLY A 15 3.59 -11.07 -3.77
N TYR A 16 4.81 -11.43 -3.33
CA TYR A 16 5.33 -12.80 -3.44
C TYR A 16 5.03 -13.66 -2.21
N ALA A 17 4.28 -13.14 -1.23
CA ALA A 17 3.87 -13.94 -0.08
C ALA A 17 3.08 -15.19 -0.56
N PRO A 18 3.41 -16.39 -0.05
CA PRO A 18 2.79 -17.63 -0.52
C PRO A 18 1.32 -17.74 -0.13
N VAL A 19 0.87 -16.98 0.87
CA VAL A 19 -0.49 -16.97 1.40
C VAL A 19 -0.95 -15.53 1.54
N ALA A 20 -2.14 -15.22 1.01
CA ALA A 20 -2.79 -13.92 1.08
C ALA A 20 -1.87 -12.72 0.74
N PRO A 21 -1.30 -12.66 -0.49
CA PRO A 21 -0.41 -11.57 -0.91
C PRO A 21 -1.02 -10.18 -0.72
N GLY A 22 -2.33 -10.01 -0.96
CA GLY A 22 -3.01 -8.74 -0.71
C GLY A 22 -2.97 -8.30 0.76
N THR A 23 -3.07 -9.25 1.71
CA THR A 23 -2.93 -8.95 3.14
C THR A 23 -1.49 -8.56 3.49
N ALA A 24 -0.49 -9.18 2.88
CA ALA A 24 0.89 -8.77 3.04
C ALA A 24 1.14 -7.35 2.48
N GLY A 25 0.55 -7.02 1.33
CA GLY A 25 0.59 -5.66 0.76
C GLY A 25 -0.07 -4.62 1.66
N ALA A 26 -1.28 -4.90 2.14
CA ALA A 26 -1.98 -4.04 3.09
C ALA A 26 -1.17 -3.84 4.40
N LEU A 27 -0.48 -4.89 4.88
CA LEU A 27 0.39 -4.78 6.05
C LEU A 27 1.57 -3.85 5.79
N VAL A 28 2.19 -3.94 4.61
CA VAL A 28 3.22 -2.96 4.19
C VAL A 28 2.64 -1.54 4.18
N GLY A 29 1.43 -1.35 3.65
CA GLY A 29 0.71 -0.08 3.71
C GLY A 29 0.57 0.45 5.14
N ALA A 30 0.12 -0.40 6.07
CA ALA A 30 -0.01 -0.03 7.48
C ALA A 30 1.35 0.30 8.13
N LEU A 31 2.41 -0.46 7.81
CA LEU A 31 3.75 -0.24 8.34
C LEU A 31 4.35 1.11 7.95
N PHE A 32 4.01 1.63 6.77
CA PHE A 32 4.42 2.97 6.33
C PHE A 32 3.88 4.10 7.22
N LEU A 33 2.81 3.85 7.98
CA LEU A 33 2.22 4.84 8.90
C LEU A 33 2.78 4.76 10.33
N VAL A 34 3.55 3.73 10.69
CA VAL A 34 4.15 3.61 12.04
C VAL A 34 5.05 4.79 12.43
N PRO A 35 5.92 5.34 11.54
CA PRO A 35 6.71 6.52 11.88
C PRO A 35 5.86 7.75 12.27
N ALA A 36 4.64 7.85 11.73
CA ALA A 36 3.67 8.89 12.08
C ALA A 36 3.13 8.73 13.50
N LEU A 37 2.88 7.50 13.94
CA LEU A 37 2.47 7.20 15.32
C LEU A 37 3.57 7.55 16.34
N ALA A 38 4.83 7.40 15.93
CA ALA A 38 5.99 7.71 16.78
C ALA A 38 6.40 9.20 16.76
N GLY A 39 5.71 10.05 15.98
CA GLY A 39 6.03 11.47 15.87
C GLY A 39 7.33 11.77 15.09
N PHE A 40 7.81 10.80 14.29
CA PHE A 40 9.07 10.92 13.52
C PHE A 40 8.85 11.36 12.07
N LEU A 41 7.71 11.95 11.73
CA LEU A 41 7.47 12.41 10.36
C LEU A 41 8.16 13.76 10.09
N PRO A 42 8.74 13.93 8.89
CA PRO A 42 9.24 15.23 8.43
C PRO A 42 8.12 16.21 8.06
N LEU A 43 6.87 15.74 7.96
CA LEU A 43 5.70 16.48 7.51
C LEU A 43 4.47 16.17 8.38
N PRO A 44 3.46 17.05 8.44
CA PRO A 44 2.18 16.73 9.06
C PRO A 44 1.57 15.44 8.48
N TYR A 45 0.96 14.61 9.33
CA TYR A 45 0.45 13.29 8.95
C TYR A 45 -0.44 13.30 7.69
N PRO A 46 -1.46 14.18 7.55
CA PRO A 46 -2.28 14.20 6.34
C PRO A 46 -1.42 14.48 5.10
N VAL A 47 -0.48 15.44 5.16
CA VAL A 47 0.39 15.75 4.02
C VAL A 47 1.24 14.53 3.64
N PHE A 48 1.85 13.87 4.61
CA PHE A 48 2.63 12.65 4.38
C PHE A 48 1.79 11.53 3.75
N CYS A 49 0.61 11.25 4.30
CA CYS A 49 -0.29 10.21 3.80
C CYS A 49 -0.80 10.53 2.38
N GLY A 50 -1.17 11.79 2.11
CA GLY A 50 -1.57 12.25 0.78
C GLY A 50 -0.46 12.09 -0.26
N VAL A 51 0.79 12.39 0.10
CA VAL A 51 1.96 12.15 -0.78
C VAL A 51 2.13 10.67 -1.09
N LEU A 52 2.01 9.78 -0.09
CA LEU A 52 2.07 8.33 -0.33
C LEU A 52 1.00 7.87 -1.31
N ILE A 53 -0.26 8.27 -1.09
CA ILE A 53 -1.40 7.93 -1.96
C ILE A 53 -1.10 8.36 -3.40
N VAL A 54 -0.75 9.63 -3.63
CA VAL A 54 -0.50 10.15 -4.97
C VAL A 54 0.67 9.44 -5.65
N VAL A 55 1.80 9.32 -4.96
CA VAL A 55 3.01 8.73 -5.53
C VAL A 55 2.80 7.28 -5.92
N PHE A 56 2.27 6.45 -5.01
CA PHE A 56 2.10 5.02 -5.27
C PHE A 56 0.89 4.69 -6.13
N PHE A 57 -0.15 5.53 -6.15
CA PHE A 57 -1.23 5.37 -7.13
C PHE A 57 -0.67 5.48 -8.55
N PHE A 58 0.00 6.59 -8.87
CA PHE A 58 0.57 6.77 -10.22
C PHE A 58 1.68 5.77 -10.50
N ALA A 59 2.57 5.51 -9.54
CA ALA A 59 3.63 4.53 -9.71
C ALA A 59 3.06 3.12 -9.91
N GLY A 60 1.99 2.75 -9.22
CA GLY A 60 1.30 1.47 -9.33
C GLY A 60 0.61 1.29 -10.67
N VAL A 61 -0.09 2.31 -11.17
CA VAL A 61 -0.68 2.31 -12.53
C VAL A 61 0.41 2.10 -13.59
N ILE A 62 1.51 2.84 -13.49
CA ILE A 62 2.64 2.70 -14.44
C ILE A 62 3.29 1.31 -14.31
N ALA A 63 3.47 0.81 -13.09
CA ALA A 63 4.09 -0.48 -12.83
C ALA A 63 3.26 -1.62 -13.42
N THR A 64 1.94 -1.59 -13.21
CA THR A 64 0.98 -2.58 -13.72
C THR A 64 1.02 -2.64 -15.24
N ASN A 65 0.87 -1.49 -15.91
CA ASN A 65 0.94 -1.41 -17.38
C ASN A 65 2.28 -1.90 -17.95
N ARG A 66 3.39 -1.67 -17.23
CA ARG A 66 4.74 -2.11 -17.65
C ARG A 66 4.95 -3.62 -17.46
N LEU A 67 4.22 -4.25 -16.54
CA LEU A 67 4.39 -5.65 -16.17
C LEU A 67 3.33 -6.56 -16.76
N GLU A 68 2.21 -6.02 -17.24
CA GLU A 68 1.12 -6.78 -17.89
C GLU A 68 1.62 -7.71 -19.03
N PRO A 69 2.53 -7.29 -19.94
CA PRO A 69 3.03 -8.21 -20.98
C PRO A 69 3.82 -9.41 -20.45
N GLU A 70 4.36 -9.33 -19.22
CA GLU A 70 5.15 -10.39 -18.59
C GLU A 70 4.31 -11.25 -17.63
N TRP A 71 3.38 -10.62 -16.90
CA TRP A 71 2.62 -11.27 -15.83
C TRP A 71 1.18 -11.59 -16.20
N GLY A 72 0.72 -11.14 -17.36
CA GLY A 72 -0.68 -11.26 -17.77
C GLY A 72 -1.54 -10.17 -17.14
N HIS A 73 -2.84 -10.27 -17.42
CA HIS A 73 -3.85 -9.36 -16.89
C HIS A 73 -4.12 -9.68 -15.41
N ASP A 74 -4.20 -8.64 -14.59
CA ASP A 74 -4.55 -8.68 -13.17
C ASP A 74 -3.87 -9.80 -12.32
N PRO A 75 -2.53 -9.84 -12.26
CA PRO A 75 -1.83 -10.86 -11.50
C PRO A 75 -1.92 -10.59 -10.00
N GLN A 76 -2.31 -11.60 -9.21
CA GLN A 76 -2.45 -11.56 -7.74
C GLN A 76 -1.24 -11.01 -6.94
N LYS A 77 -0.06 -10.93 -7.57
CA LYS A 77 1.16 -10.40 -6.94
C LYS A 77 1.28 -8.89 -7.01
N ILE A 78 0.37 -8.20 -7.71
CA ILE A 78 0.27 -6.75 -7.67
C ILE A 78 -0.57 -6.40 -6.46
N VAL A 79 0.06 -5.75 -5.49
CA VAL A 79 -0.53 -5.44 -4.17
C VAL A 79 -0.26 -4.00 -3.75
N VAL A 80 0.09 -3.15 -4.72
CA VAL A 80 0.34 -1.72 -4.50
C VAL A 80 -0.96 -0.94 -4.27
N ASP A 81 -2.03 -1.39 -4.89
CA ASP A 81 -3.42 -0.99 -4.65
C ASP A 81 -3.84 -1.24 -3.20
N GLU A 82 -3.44 -2.38 -2.63
CA GLU A 82 -3.70 -2.71 -1.22
C GLU A 82 -3.06 -1.73 -0.25
N MET A 83 -1.83 -1.31 -0.55
CA MET A 83 -1.14 -0.28 0.22
C MET A 83 -1.87 1.06 0.13
N VAL A 84 -2.26 1.45 -1.09
CA VAL A 84 -2.99 2.70 -1.34
C VAL A 84 -4.36 2.67 -0.66
N GLY A 85 -5.07 1.54 -0.67
CA GLY A 85 -6.36 1.34 -0.02
C GLY A 85 -6.31 1.55 1.50
N VAL A 86 -5.29 1.01 2.17
CA VAL A 86 -5.05 1.27 3.60
C VAL A 86 -4.82 2.76 3.87
N TRP A 87 -4.03 3.45 3.04
CA TRP A 87 -3.77 4.87 3.23
C TRP A 87 -5.01 5.73 2.98
N VAL A 88 -5.79 5.44 1.93
CA VAL A 88 -7.07 6.12 1.66
C VAL A 88 -8.03 5.94 2.83
N THR A 89 -8.10 4.72 3.39
CA THR A 89 -8.94 4.42 4.57
C THR A 89 -8.59 5.28 5.78
N LEU A 90 -7.30 5.61 5.97
CA LEU A 90 -6.81 6.32 7.16
C LEU A 90 -6.55 7.81 6.94
N PHE A 91 -6.54 8.28 5.70
CA PHE A 91 -5.96 9.56 5.26
C PHE A 91 -6.32 10.78 6.14
N LEU A 92 -7.59 10.94 6.50
CA LEU A 92 -8.10 12.09 7.26
C LEU A 92 -8.58 11.71 8.67
N LEU A 93 -8.28 10.49 9.13
CA LEU A 93 -8.59 10.05 10.48
C LEU A 93 -7.47 10.47 11.45
N PRO A 94 -7.81 10.77 12.72
CA PRO A 94 -6.80 10.90 13.76
C PRO A 94 -6.01 9.59 13.86
N LEU A 95 -4.71 9.64 13.55
CA LEU A 95 -3.88 8.44 13.55
C LEU A 95 -3.55 8.02 14.98
N SER A 96 -3.89 6.79 15.32
CA SER A 96 -3.61 6.12 16.58
C SER A 96 -3.43 4.61 16.32
N TRP A 97 -2.89 3.86 17.26
CA TRP A 97 -2.81 2.39 17.12
C TRP A 97 -4.18 1.76 16.91
N ALA A 98 -5.22 2.29 17.57
CA ALA A 98 -6.59 1.81 17.43
C ALA A 98 -7.14 2.08 16.02
N THR A 99 -6.98 3.30 15.50
CA THR A 99 -7.45 3.63 14.14
C THR A 99 -6.65 2.91 13.07
N LEU A 100 -5.33 2.73 13.23
CA LEU A 100 -4.51 1.92 12.32
C LEU A 100 -4.97 0.47 12.27
N ALA A 101 -5.16 -0.18 13.43
CA ALA A 101 -5.62 -1.56 13.50
C ALA A 101 -7.04 -1.73 12.95
N ALA A 102 -7.97 -0.85 13.36
CA ALA A 102 -9.35 -0.88 12.88
C ALA A 102 -9.42 -0.61 11.37
N GLY A 103 -8.69 0.39 10.86
CA GLY A 103 -8.63 0.71 9.45
C GLY A 103 -8.05 -0.44 8.62
N PHE A 104 -6.97 -1.08 9.08
CA PHE A 104 -6.43 -2.27 8.42
C PHE A 104 -7.45 -3.41 8.35
N VAL A 105 -8.09 -3.75 9.48
CA VAL A 105 -9.07 -4.84 9.53
C VAL A 105 -10.29 -4.54 8.67
N LEU A 106 -10.87 -3.34 8.82
CA LEU A 106 -12.05 -2.94 8.05
C LEU A 106 -11.76 -2.88 6.56
N PHE A 107 -10.62 -2.31 6.16
CA PHE A 107 -10.19 -2.31 4.77
C PHE A 107 -10.16 -3.72 4.20
N ARG A 108 -9.47 -4.66 4.87
CA ARG A 108 -9.41 -6.05 4.40
C ARG A 108 -10.77 -6.74 4.36
N VAL A 109 -11.67 -6.44 5.30
CA VAL A 109 -13.01 -7.02 5.30
C VAL A 109 -13.86 -6.53 4.13
N PHE A 110 -13.71 -5.26 3.72
CA PHE A 110 -14.50 -4.69 2.62
C PHE A 110 -13.87 -4.85 1.23
N ASP A 111 -12.57 -5.13 1.17
CA ASP A 111 -11.82 -5.33 -0.08
C ASP A 111 -11.86 -6.78 -0.61
N ILE A 112 -12.09 -7.77 0.28
CA ILE A 112 -12.18 -9.21 -0.07
C ILE A 112 -13.51 -9.57 -0.74
#